data_AF-A0A3M1X370-F1
#
_entry.id   AF-A0A3M1X370-F1
#
_cell.length_a   1.000
_cell.length_b   1.000
_cell.length_c   1.000
_cell.angle_alpha   90.00
_cell.angle_beta   90.00
_cell.angle_gamma   90.00
#
_symmetry.space_group_name_H-M   'P 1'
#
loop_
_entity.id
_entity.type
_entity.pdbx_description
1 polymer ?
#
loop_
_entity_poly.entity_id
_entity_poly.type
_entity_poly.pdbx_seq_one_letter_code
_entity_poly.pdbx_strand_id
1 'polypeptide(L)'
;MQIGARWRGQGLKGAVVDEVLLFERELTPLEVQQIAQPEAIAQLSQKAPGDLDPAEKAALFAYYLSHHETAHRSQLDALQALRQARADSMDAIPEVMVMKEMAEPRPTFVLERGQYDAHAEAVSAGVPASVLPWPEDLRSDRLGLAQWLLHEEHPLTARVTANRYWQRFFGQGLVRTPEDFGNQGALPSHPELLDWLAVWFREEGWDVKALSKLIVRSATYQQTSVADEALRARDPDNLLLARGPQRRLSSEMLRDAALQASGLLFPKIGGESVRPYQPAGLWP
;
A
#
# COMPACT_ATOMS: atom_id res chain seq x y z
N MET A 1 -2.39 1.07 -33.63
CA MET A 1 -3.66 0.44 -33.21
C MET A 1 -3.40 -1.01 -32.89
N GLN A 2 -3.71 -1.46 -31.66
CA GLN A 2 -3.57 -2.87 -31.28
C GLN A 2 -4.97 -3.46 -31.18
N ILE A 3 -5.32 -4.38 -32.07
CA ILE A 3 -6.66 -4.98 -32.12
C ILE A 3 -6.67 -6.20 -31.19
N GLY A 4 -7.61 -6.22 -30.24
CA GLY A 4 -7.83 -7.37 -29.36
C GLY A 4 -6.85 -7.54 -28.20
N ALA A 5 -6.05 -6.52 -27.85
CA ALA A 5 -5.24 -6.53 -26.63
C ALA A 5 -5.45 -5.24 -25.83
N ARG A 6 -5.66 -5.37 -24.52
CA ARG A 6 -5.49 -4.28 -23.56
C ARG A 6 -4.24 -4.54 -22.72
N TRP A 7 -3.36 -3.56 -22.65
CA TRP A 7 -2.19 -3.56 -21.75
C TRP A 7 -1.21 -4.72 -22.01
N ARG A 8 -1.14 -5.72 -21.13
CA ARG A 8 -0.24 -6.89 -21.20
C ARG A 8 -0.91 -8.19 -21.68
N GLY A 9 -2.16 -8.12 -22.14
CA GLY A 9 -2.85 -9.30 -22.68
C GLY A 9 -2.16 -9.84 -23.94
N GLN A 10 -2.05 -11.16 -24.07
CA GLN A 10 -1.78 -11.76 -25.40
C GLN A 10 -3.01 -11.43 -26.25
N GLY A 11 -2.83 -10.59 -27.28
CA GLY A 11 -3.92 -10.17 -28.16
C GLY A 11 -4.54 -11.33 -28.95
N LEU A 12 -5.20 -11.01 -30.06
CA LEU A 12 -5.75 -12.02 -30.98
C LEU A 12 -4.64 -12.94 -31.53
N LYS A 13 -4.39 -14.06 -30.85
CA LYS A 13 -3.31 -15.00 -31.18
C LYS A 13 -3.82 -16.01 -32.20
N GLY A 14 -3.22 -16.02 -33.39
CA GLY A 14 -3.59 -16.93 -34.47
C GLY A 14 -4.82 -16.51 -35.29
N ALA A 15 -5.35 -15.31 -35.06
CA ALA A 15 -6.41 -14.75 -35.89
C ALA A 15 -5.81 -13.96 -37.07
N VAL A 16 -6.47 -14.05 -38.23
CA VAL A 16 -6.23 -13.16 -39.36
C VAL A 16 -7.35 -12.13 -39.34
N VAL A 17 -7.00 -10.84 -39.28
CA VAL A 17 -7.95 -9.74 -39.38
C VAL A 17 -7.87 -9.19 -40.80
N ASP A 18 -9.02 -9.10 -41.46
CA ASP A 18 -9.16 -8.50 -42.78
C ASP A 18 -10.23 -7.40 -42.72
N GLU A 19 -10.22 -6.47 -43.69
CA GLU A 19 -11.22 -5.40 -43.87
C GLU A 19 -11.48 -4.52 -42.63
N VAL A 20 -10.42 -4.01 -42.00
CA VAL A 20 -10.56 -3.07 -40.88
C VAL A 20 -10.98 -1.70 -41.37
N LEU A 21 -12.21 -1.30 -41.04
CA LEU A 21 -12.74 0.03 -41.30
C LEU A 21 -12.60 0.92 -40.06
N LEU A 22 -12.01 2.10 -40.23
CA LEU A 22 -11.87 3.11 -39.20
C LEU A 22 -12.75 4.32 -39.52
N PHE A 23 -13.52 4.79 -38.54
CA PHE A 23 -14.39 5.94 -38.68
C PHE A 23 -14.03 6.98 -37.63
N GLU A 24 -14.02 8.25 -38.03
CA GLU A 24 -13.80 9.40 -37.12
C GLU A 24 -15.04 9.74 -36.28
N ARG A 25 -16.16 9.05 -36.54
CA ARG A 25 -17.43 9.22 -35.85
C ARG A 25 -18.06 7.88 -35.51
N GLU A 26 -18.94 7.89 -34.53
CA GLU A 26 -19.81 6.76 -34.23
C GLU A 26 -20.79 6.53 -35.39
N LEU A 27 -20.83 5.30 -35.90
CA LEU A 27 -21.77 4.90 -36.95
C LEU A 27 -23.13 4.60 -36.36
N THR A 28 -24.18 5.02 -37.05
CA THR A 28 -25.55 4.63 -36.71
C THR A 28 -25.81 3.15 -37.05
N PRO A 29 -26.80 2.51 -36.42
CA PRO A 29 -27.16 1.12 -36.73
C PRO A 29 -27.42 0.88 -38.22
N LEU A 30 -27.99 1.87 -38.92
CA LEU A 30 -28.26 1.82 -40.36
C LEU A 30 -26.96 1.78 -41.18
N GLU A 31 -25.97 2.59 -40.84
CA GLU A 31 -24.66 2.61 -41.53
C GLU A 31 -23.86 1.33 -41.28
N VAL A 32 -23.93 0.81 -40.05
CA VAL A 32 -23.34 -0.50 -39.72
C VAL A 32 -24.00 -1.61 -40.54
N GLN A 33 -25.33 -1.57 -40.66
CA GLN A 33 -26.08 -2.53 -41.48
C GLN A 33 -25.79 -2.36 -42.98
N GLN A 34 -25.55 -1.15 -43.47
CA GLN A 34 -25.14 -0.91 -44.86
C GLN A 34 -23.80 -1.56 -45.18
N ILE A 35 -22.86 -1.54 -44.25
CA ILE A 35 -21.54 -2.16 -44.40
C ILE A 35 -21.66 -3.69 -44.35
N ALA A 36 -22.43 -4.22 -43.39
CA ALA A 36 -22.54 -5.66 -43.19
C ALA A 36 -23.50 -6.37 -44.16
N GLN A 37 -24.57 -5.69 -44.60
CA GLN A 37 -25.70 -6.25 -45.34
C GLN A 37 -26.31 -5.20 -46.30
N PRO A 38 -25.62 -4.84 -47.39
CA PRO A 38 -26.07 -3.80 -48.33
C PRO A 38 -27.41 -4.12 -49.00
N GLU A 39 -27.74 -5.40 -49.20
CA GLU A 39 -29.02 -5.85 -49.76
C GLU A 39 -30.22 -5.53 -48.85
N ALA A 40 -30.03 -5.57 -47.53
CA ALA A 40 -31.08 -5.27 -46.56
C ALA A 40 -31.49 -3.79 -46.62
N ILE A 41 -30.53 -2.88 -46.84
CA ILE A 41 -30.81 -1.44 -47.03
C ILE A 41 -31.52 -1.19 -48.36
N ALA A 42 -31.16 -1.93 -49.42
CA ALA A 42 -31.85 -1.83 -50.71
C ALA A 42 -33.32 -2.26 -50.61
N GLN A 43 -33.64 -3.25 -49.76
CA GLN A 43 -35.02 -3.64 -49.46
C GLN A 43 -35.74 -2.63 -48.58
N LEU A 44 -35.06 -2.10 -47.56
CA LEU A 44 -35.59 -1.05 -46.67
C LEU A 44 -36.03 0.20 -47.44
N SER A 45 -35.23 0.63 -48.43
CA SER A 45 -35.55 1.81 -49.26
C SER A 45 -36.75 1.64 -50.19
N GLN A 46 -37.21 0.39 -50.40
CA GLN A 46 -38.39 0.07 -51.21
C GLN A 46 -39.67 -0.09 -50.37
N LYS A 47 -39.56 -0.14 -49.02
CA LYS A 47 -40.72 -0.26 -48.14
C LYS A 47 -41.48 1.07 -48.06
N ALA A 48 -42.81 0.99 -48.02
CA ALA A 48 -43.63 2.16 -47.75
C ALA A 48 -43.49 2.57 -46.26
N PRO A 49 -43.64 3.87 -45.91
CA PRO A 49 -43.52 4.33 -44.52
C PRO A 49 -44.44 3.62 -43.51
N GLY A 50 -45.57 3.08 -43.99
CA GLY A 50 -46.53 2.32 -43.18
C GLY A 50 -46.07 0.90 -42.83
N ASP A 51 -45.19 0.31 -43.63
CA ASP A 51 -44.73 -1.08 -43.50
C ASP A 51 -43.41 -1.20 -42.73
N LEU A 52 -42.87 -0.08 -42.27
CA LEU A 52 -41.65 -0.02 -41.46
C LEU A 52 -41.92 -0.50 -40.03
N ASP A 53 -41.11 -1.45 -39.58
CA ASP A 53 -41.17 -1.95 -38.21
C ASP A 53 -40.60 -0.93 -37.19
N PRO A 54 -40.81 -1.11 -35.88
CA PRO A 54 -40.31 -0.19 -34.86
C PRO A 54 -38.78 -0.04 -34.83
N ALA A 55 -38.03 -1.10 -35.13
CA ALA A 55 -36.56 -1.10 -35.13
C ALA A 55 -36.01 -0.36 -36.36
N GLU A 56 -36.61 -0.57 -37.53
CA GLU A 56 -36.33 0.13 -38.78
C GLU A 56 -36.60 1.63 -38.65
N LYS A 57 -37.73 2.00 -38.02
CA LYS A 57 -38.04 3.39 -37.70
C LYS A 57 -37.01 4.01 -36.76
N ALA A 58 -36.59 3.28 -35.72
CA ALA A 58 -35.57 3.76 -34.79
C ALA A 58 -34.21 3.95 -35.46
N ALA A 59 -33.80 3.02 -36.34
CA ALA A 59 -32.54 3.10 -37.08
C ALA A 59 -32.52 4.27 -38.08
N LEU A 60 -33.61 4.46 -38.83
CA LEU A 60 -33.78 5.60 -39.74
C LEU A 60 -33.82 6.93 -38.97
N PHE A 61 -34.48 6.97 -37.82
CA PHE A 61 -34.52 8.15 -36.97
C PHE A 61 -33.14 8.48 -36.40
N ALA A 62 -32.37 7.49 -35.94
CA ALA A 62 -30.99 7.68 -35.51
C ALA A 62 -30.09 8.21 -36.63
N TYR A 63 -30.26 7.69 -37.86
CA TYR A 63 -29.58 8.19 -39.05
C TYR A 63 -29.95 9.64 -39.37
N TYR A 64 -31.24 9.97 -39.31
CA TYR A 64 -31.74 11.33 -39.52
C TYR A 64 -31.15 12.31 -38.49
N LEU A 65 -31.16 11.95 -37.22
CA LEU A 65 -30.60 12.76 -36.15
C LEU A 65 -29.09 13.02 -36.33
N SER A 66 -28.33 12.03 -36.80
CA SER A 66 -26.88 12.17 -36.98
C SER A 66 -26.46 12.89 -38.28
N HIS A 67 -27.29 12.88 -39.33
CA HIS A 67 -26.93 13.44 -40.64
C HIS A 67 -27.66 14.73 -41.00
N HIS A 68 -28.94 14.82 -40.64
CA HIS A 68 -29.84 15.86 -41.13
C HIS A 68 -30.22 16.88 -40.06
N GLU A 69 -30.34 16.46 -38.79
CA GLU A 69 -30.74 17.36 -37.70
C GLU A 69 -29.56 18.15 -37.13
N THR A 70 -29.46 19.42 -37.50
CA THR A 70 -28.35 20.32 -37.07
C THR A 70 -28.36 20.59 -35.56
N ALA A 71 -29.54 20.77 -34.95
CA ALA A 71 -29.67 21.05 -33.53
C ALA A 71 -29.17 19.87 -32.67
N HIS A 72 -29.50 18.63 -33.07
CA HIS A 72 -29.06 17.41 -32.38
C HIS A 72 -27.53 17.28 -32.41
N ARG A 73 -26.90 17.47 -33.58
CA ARG A 73 -25.44 17.42 -33.71
C ARG A 73 -24.76 18.46 -32.81
N SER A 74 -25.23 19.71 -32.82
CA SER A 74 -24.66 20.75 -31.98
C SER A 74 -24.77 20.43 -30.48
N GLN A 75 -25.88 19.83 -30.04
CA GLN A 75 -26.04 19.38 -28.66
C GLN A 75 -25.14 18.19 -28.32
N LEU A 76 -24.95 17.26 -29.27
CA LEU A 76 -24.06 16.11 -29.09
C LEU A 76 -22.61 16.55 -28.98
N ASP A 77 -22.16 17.47 -29.83
CA ASP A 77 -20.80 18.04 -29.79
C ASP A 77 -20.56 18.76 -28.45
N ALA A 78 -21.53 19.55 -27.99
CA ALA A 78 -21.47 20.21 -26.68
C ALA A 78 -21.39 19.19 -25.52
N LEU A 79 -22.17 18.11 -25.59
CA LEU A 79 -22.15 17.04 -24.60
C LEU A 79 -20.81 16.29 -24.60
N GLN A 80 -20.24 16.01 -25.78
CA GLN A 80 -18.93 15.39 -25.91
C GLN A 80 -17.84 16.28 -25.33
N ALA A 81 -17.85 17.58 -25.64
CA ALA A 81 -16.91 18.54 -25.08
C ALA A 81 -17.00 18.62 -23.55
N LEU A 82 -18.22 18.63 -22.98
CA LEU A 82 -18.42 18.62 -21.53
C LEU A 82 -17.95 17.30 -20.87
N ARG A 83 -18.18 16.16 -21.52
CA ARG A 83 -17.71 14.86 -21.04
C ARG A 83 -16.18 14.78 -21.08
N GLN A 84 -15.56 15.29 -22.14
CA GLN A 84 -14.11 15.36 -22.26
C GLN A 84 -13.52 16.26 -21.18
N ALA A 85 -14.05 17.47 -21.01
CA ALA A 85 -13.60 18.39 -19.96
C ALA A 85 -13.73 17.78 -18.55
N ARG A 86 -14.79 17.01 -18.29
CA ARG A 86 -14.96 16.27 -17.04
C ARG A 86 -13.91 15.18 -16.87
N ALA A 87 -13.68 14.36 -17.90
CA ALA A 87 -12.67 13.30 -17.86
C ALA A 87 -11.26 13.89 -17.62
N ASP A 88 -10.89 14.91 -18.38
CA ASP A 88 -9.60 15.60 -18.24
C ASP A 88 -9.40 16.19 -16.83
N SER A 89 -10.48 16.72 -16.23
CA SER A 89 -10.42 17.25 -14.87
C SER A 89 -10.20 16.18 -13.79
N MET A 90 -10.59 14.93 -14.06
CA MET A 90 -10.41 13.81 -13.14
C MET A 90 -9.05 13.13 -13.35
N ASP A 91 -8.61 12.97 -14.61
CA ASP A 91 -7.34 12.33 -14.95
C ASP A 91 -6.11 13.10 -14.43
N ALA A 92 -6.23 14.42 -14.25
CA ALA A 92 -5.16 15.24 -13.70
C ALA A 92 -4.97 15.06 -12.18
N ILE A 93 -5.91 14.43 -11.48
CA ILE A 93 -5.83 14.23 -10.03
C ILE A 93 -5.02 12.96 -9.76
N PRO A 94 -3.88 13.04 -9.05
CA PRO A 94 -3.15 11.85 -8.63
C PRO A 94 -4.02 11.00 -7.70
N GLU A 95 -4.50 9.87 -8.20
CA GLU A 95 -5.25 8.92 -7.40
C GLU A 95 -4.30 8.07 -6.56
N VAL A 96 -4.64 7.91 -5.28
CA VAL A 96 -3.95 6.99 -4.38
C VAL A 96 -4.92 5.91 -3.92
N MET A 97 -4.48 4.66 -3.97
CA MET A 97 -5.28 3.54 -3.48
C MET A 97 -5.41 3.64 -1.97
N VAL A 98 -6.64 3.72 -1.47
CA VAL A 98 -6.96 3.70 -0.03
C VAL A 98 -7.70 2.42 0.32
N MET A 99 -7.51 1.93 1.55
CA MET A 99 -8.32 0.84 2.10
C MET A 99 -9.58 1.43 2.73
N LYS A 100 -10.74 0.88 2.38
CA LYS A 100 -12.03 1.20 3.00
C LYS A 100 -12.70 -0.08 3.48
N GLU A 101 -13.27 -0.04 4.67
CA GLU A 101 -14.06 -1.16 5.22
C GLU A 101 -15.27 -1.43 4.31
N MET A 102 -15.58 -2.71 4.09
CA MET A 102 -16.76 -3.10 3.32
C MET A 102 -18.03 -2.81 4.12
N ALA A 103 -19.13 -2.45 3.44
CA ALA A 103 -20.43 -2.26 4.09
C ALA A 103 -20.92 -3.56 4.74
N GLU A 104 -20.68 -4.69 4.07
CA GLU A 104 -20.91 -6.04 4.61
C GLU A 104 -19.55 -6.72 4.79
N PRO A 105 -19.12 -6.99 6.03
CA PRO A 105 -17.87 -7.68 6.30
C PRO A 105 -17.86 -9.07 5.68
N ARG A 106 -16.72 -9.44 5.08
CA ARG A 106 -16.54 -10.80 4.57
C ARG A 106 -16.49 -11.79 5.74
N PRO A 107 -17.30 -12.87 5.73
CA PRO A 107 -17.20 -13.89 6.77
C PRO A 107 -15.82 -14.56 6.73
N THR A 108 -15.23 -14.73 7.90
CA THR A 108 -13.94 -15.41 8.09
C THR A 108 -14.16 -16.64 8.95
N PHE A 109 -13.41 -17.71 8.68
CA PHE A 109 -13.59 -19.00 9.34
C PHE A 109 -12.25 -19.52 9.87
N VAL A 110 -12.29 -20.27 10.96
CA VAL A 110 -11.17 -21.14 11.35
C VAL A 110 -11.02 -22.21 10.26
N LEU A 111 -9.78 -22.44 9.83
CA LEU A 111 -9.47 -23.46 8.83
C LEU A 111 -9.10 -24.77 9.49
N GLU A 112 -9.74 -25.87 9.09
CA GLU A 112 -9.38 -27.19 9.60
C GLU A 112 -7.95 -27.53 9.16
N ARG A 113 -7.05 -27.65 10.14
CA ARG A 113 -5.62 -27.97 9.92
C ARG A 113 -4.93 -26.99 8.94
N GLY A 114 -5.44 -25.77 8.81
CA GLY A 114 -4.90 -24.74 7.92
C GLY A 114 -5.21 -24.96 6.43
N GLN A 115 -6.11 -25.88 6.08
CA GLN A 115 -6.50 -26.13 4.70
C GLN A 115 -7.47 -25.04 4.21
N TYR A 116 -7.13 -24.36 3.12
CA TYR A 116 -7.79 -23.12 2.69
C TYR A 116 -9.26 -23.26 2.27
N ASP A 117 -9.68 -24.45 1.86
CA ASP A 117 -11.04 -24.78 1.42
C ASP A 117 -11.87 -25.49 2.51
N ALA A 118 -11.26 -25.86 3.64
CA ALA A 118 -11.92 -26.53 4.76
C ALA A 118 -12.30 -25.52 5.85
N HIS A 119 -13.44 -24.85 5.67
CA HIS A 119 -13.98 -23.91 6.66
C HIS A 119 -14.66 -24.63 7.82
N ALA A 120 -14.28 -24.27 9.05
CA ALA A 120 -14.93 -24.69 10.29
C ALA A 120 -15.80 -23.54 10.86
N GLU A 121 -15.55 -23.14 12.10
CA GLU A 121 -16.33 -22.12 12.81
C GLU A 121 -16.08 -20.72 12.24
N ALA A 122 -17.16 -19.93 12.09
CA ALA A 122 -17.06 -18.53 11.72
C ALA A 122 -16.50 -17.71 12.89
N VAL A 123 -15.57 -16.79 12.60
CA VAL A 123 -14.93 -15.95 13.61
C VAL A 123 -15.13 -14.47 13.30
N SER A 124 -15.21 -13.68 14.37
CA SER A 124 -15.22 -12.23 14.31
C SER A 124 -13.86 -11.65 14.67
N ALA A 125 -13.69 -10.35 14.45
CA ALA A 125 -12.54 -9.62 14.98
C ALA A 125 -12.49 -9.77 16.51
N GLY A 126 -11.30 -9.92 17.05
CA GLY A 126 -11.05 -10.10 18.47
C GLY A 126 -9.56 -10.09 18.79
N VAL A 127 -9.23 -10.28 20.06
CA VAL A 127 -7.86 -10.29 20.58
C VAL A 127 -7.62 -11.51 21.46
N PRO A 128 -6.36 -11.90 21.69
CA PRO A 128 -6.02 -12.88 22.71
C PRO A 128 -6.38 -12.34 24.10
N ALA A 129 -7.50 -12.81 24.66
CA ALA A 129 -7.98 -12.37 25.97
C ALA A 129 -7.00 -12.65 27.13
N SER A 130 -6.04 -13.57 26.93
CA SER A 130 -4.96 -13.86 27.87
C SER A 130 -3.90 -12.75 27.96
N VAL A 131 -3.81 -11.86 26.97
CA VAL A 131 -2.88 -10.72 26.97
C VAL A 131 -3.54 -9.52 27.64
N LEU A 132 -4.68 -9.13 27.10
CA LEU A 132 -5.57 -8.10 27.64
C LEU A 132 -6.95 -8.36 27.05
N PRO A 133 -8.01 -8.55 27.86
CA PRO A 133 -9.37 -8.65 27.35
C PRO A 133 -9.77 -7.44 26.50
N TRP A 134 -10.71 -7.61 25.59
CA TRP A 134 -11.22 -6.50 24.79
C TRP A 134 -12.07 -5.56 25.66
N PRO A 135 -11.77 -4.26 25.73
CA PRO A 135 -12.60 -3.29 26.45
C PRO A 135 -13.98 -3.13 25.80
N GLU A 136 -15.04 -3.09 26.62
CA GLU A 136 -16.43 -3.02 26.13
C GLU A 136 -16.75 -1.71 25.40
N ASP A 137 -15.98 -0.66 25.65
CA ASP A 137 -16.14 0.68 25.06
C ASP A 137 -15.48 0.83 23.68
N LEU A 138 -14.67 -0.15 23.26
CA LEU A 138 -13.98 -0.13 21.97
C LEU A 138 -14.76 -0.87 20.89
N ARG A 139 -14.92 -0.20 19.73
CA ARG A 139 -15.48 -0.80 18.52
C ARG A 139 -14.56 -1.89 17.97
N SER A 140 -15.09 -3.03 17.60
CA SER A 140 -14.34 -4.16 17.01
C SER A 140 -13.90 -3.91 15.56
N ASP A 141 -13.15 -2.84 15.34
CA ASP A 141 -12.57 -2.43 14.06
C ASP A 141 -11.07 -2.12 14.22
N ARG A 142 -10.43 -1.65 13.13
CA ARG A 142 -8.99 -1.34 13.13
C ARG A 142 -8.62 -0.22 14.12
N LEU A 143 -9.52 0.73 14.34
CA LEU A 143 -9.28 1.82 15.29
C LEU A 143 -9.34 1.28 16.72
N GLY A 144 -10.33 0.44 17.04
CA GLY A 144 -10.39 -0.23 18.34
C GLY A 144 -9.18 -1.12 18.61
N LEU A 145 -8.67 -1.84 17.60
CA LEU A 145 -7.45 -2.63 17.76
C LEU A 145 -6.23 -1.74 18.06
N ALA A 146 -6.12 -0.59 17.40
CA ALA A 146 -5.04 0.36 17.67
C ALA A 146 -5.13 0.95 19.09
N GLN A 147 -6.34 1.27 19.55
CA GLN A 147 -6.60 1.73 20.92
C GLN A 147 -6.29 0.63 21.96
N TRP A 148 -6.66 -0.62 21.67
CA TRP A 148 -6.34 -1.78 22.50
C TRP A 148 -4.82 -2.01 22.63
N LEU A 149 -4.08 -1.94 21.51
CA LEU A 149 -2.62 -2.10 21.50
C LEU A 149 -1.92 -1.02 22.33
N LEU A 150 -2.46 0.19 22.36
CA LEU A 150 -1.92 1.34 23.08
C LEU A 150 -2.56 1.55 24.45
N HIS A 151 -3.43 0.64 24.89
CA HIS A 151 -4.09 0.72 26.18
C HIS A 151 -3.07 0.71 27.32
N GLU A 152 -3.31 1.47 28.38
CA GLU A 152 -2.34 1.66 29.46
C GLU A 152 -1.99 0.35 30.17
N GLU A 153 -2.97 -0.55 30.29
CA GLU A 153 -2.82 -1.88 30.89
C GLU A 153 -2.22 -2.92 29.94
N HIS A 154 -2.04 -2.59 28.66
CA HIS A 154 -1.52 -3.55 27.70
C HIS A 154 -0.04 -3.87 28.01
N PRO A 155 0.31 -5.13 28.36
CA PRO A 155 1.60 -5.41 28.97
C PRO A 155 2.78 -5.42 27.99
N LEU A 156 2.54 -5.60 26.68
CA LEU A 156 3.62 -5.90 25.73
C LEU A 156 4.07 -4.70 24.90
N THR A 157 3.15 -3.90 24.35
CA THR A 157 3.43 -2.86 23.34
C THR A 157 4.58 -1.93 23.72
N ALA A 158 4.53 -1.33 24.91
CA ALA A 158 5.58 -0.43 25.38
C ALA A 158 6.92 -1.16 25.58
N ARG A 159 6.92 -2.34 26.22
CA ARG A 159 8.12 -3.16 26.46
C ARG A 159 8.79 -3.60 25.17
N VAL A 160 8.02 -4.16 24.23
CA VAL A 160 8.51 -4.60 22.93
C VAL A 160 9.10 -3.42 22.16
N THR A 161 8.41 -2.28 22.17
CA THR A 161 8.87 -1.08 21.44
C THR A 161 10.16 -0.53 22.05
N ALA A 162 10.21 -0.35 23.37
CA ALA A 162 11.42 0.08 24.08
C ALA A 162 12.60 -0.85 23.82
N ASN A 163 12.38 -2.17 23.87
CA ASN A 163 13.41 -3.17 23.57
C ASN A 163 13.92 -3.09 22.13
N ARG A 164 13.04 -2.87 21.14
CA ARG A 164 13.45 -2.70 19.73
C ARG A 164 14.30 -1.44 19.54
N TYR A 165 13.95 -0.33 20.19
CA TYR A 165 14.78 0.87 20.14
C TYR A 165 16.11 0.67 20.85
N TRP A 166 16.11 0.06 22.03
CA TRP A 166 17.32 -0.34 22.74
C TRP A 166 18.24 -1.17 21.83
N GLN A 167 17.70 -2.21 21.19
CA GLN A 167 18.42 -3.07 20.26
C GLN A 167 19.03 -2.31 19.08
N ARG A 168 18.37 -1.29 18.54
CA ARG A 168 18.95 -0.46 17.45
C ARG A 168 20.20 0.30 17.89
N PHE A 169 20.26 0.70 19.15
CA PHE A 169 21.39 1.45 19.71
C PHE A 169 22.50 0.52 20.21
N PHE A 170 22.15 -0.54 20.93
CA PHE A 170 23.11 -1.48 21.53
C PHE A 170 23.46 -2.69 20.66
N GLY A 171 22.77 -2.90 19.55
CA GLY A 171 22.91 -4.07 18.67
C GLY A 171 22.12 -5.30 19.17
N GLN A 172 21.95 -5.42 20.48
CA GLN A 172 21.17 -6.47 21.13
C GLN A 172 20.11 -5.85 22.06
N GLY A 173 18.91 -6.44 22.08
CA GLY A 173 17.84 -6.04 23.00
C GLY A 173 18.12 -6.49 24.43
N LEU A 174 17.46 -5.84 25.38
CA LEU A 174 17.35 -6.36 26.76
C LEU A 174 16.70 -7.74 26.76
N VAL A 175 15.69 -7.93 25.91
CA VAL A 175 15.18 -9.24 25.47
C VAL A 175 15.80 -9.54 24.11
N ARG A 176 16.58 -10.62 24.02
CA ARG A 176 17.31 -10.98 22.78
C ARG A 176 16.39 -11.39 21.64
N THR A 177 15.19 -11.88 21.95
CA THR A 177 14.17 -12.31 20.98
C THR A 177 13.09 -11.24 20.83
N PRO A 178 13.29 -10.20 20.00
CA PRO A 178 12.34 -9.08 19.90
C PRO A 178 10.95 -9.47 19.35
N GLU A 179 10.84 -10.65 18.72
CA GLU A 179 9.61 -11.19 18.16
C GLU A 179 8.87 -12.14 19.12
N ASP A 180 9.48 -12.50 20.26
CA ASP A 180 8.88 -13.41 21.24
C ASP A 180 9.21 -12.96 22.67
N PHE A 181 8.19 -12.41 23.34
CA PHE A 181 8.19 -12.01 24.75
C PHE A 181 7.42 -13.01 25.63
N GLY A 182 7.01 -14.14 25.06
CA GLY A 182 6.33 -15.22 25.76
C GLY A 182 7.30 -16.27 26.30
N ASN A 183 6.77 -17.45 26.62
CA ASN A 183 7.50 -18.53 27.29
C ASN A 183 8.63 -19.16 26.44
N GLN A 184 8.60 -18.97 25.12
CA GLN A 184 9.63 -19.47 24.21
C GLN A 184 10.71 -18.41 23.90
N GLY A 185 10.48 -17.16 24.33
CA GLY A 185 11.42 -16.06 24.23
C GLY A 185 12.53 -16.12 25.27
N ALA A 186 13.57 -15.32 25.04
CA ALA A 186 14.61 -15.08 26.04
C ALA A 186 14.07 -14.18 27.17
N LEU A 187 14.47 -14.46 28.41
CA LEU A 187 14.20 -13.55 29.52
C LEU A 187 14.98 -12.24 29.36
N PRO A 188 14.44 -11.10 29.85
CA PRO A 188 15.16 -9.84 29.83
C PRO A 188 16.43 -9.92 30.68
N SER A 189 17.55 -9.44 30.17
CA SER A 189 18.79 -9.33 30.95
C SER A 189 18.67 -8.34 32.12
N HIS A 190 17.89 -7.28 31.93
CA HIS A 190 17.61 -6.24 32.93
C HIS A 190 16.09 -5.94 32.96
N PRO A 191 15.28 -6.74 33.69
CA PRO A 191 13.82 -6.60 33.70
C PRO A 191 13.36 -5.24 34.22
N GLU A 192 13.93 -4.75 35.31
CA GLU A 192 13.55 -3.47 35.92
C GLU A 192 13.84 -2.29 34.98
N LEU A 193 14.95 -2.34 34.24
CA LEU A 193 15.28 -1.32 33.24
C LEU A 193 14.28 -1.34 32.06
N LEU A 194 13.91 -2.53 31.60
CA LEU A 194 12.93 -2.68 30.53
C LEU A 194 11.55 -2.13 30.95
N ASP A 195 11.11 -2.47 32.16
CA ASP A 195 9.86 -1.98 32.72
C ASP A 195 9.89 -0.46 32.89
N TRP A 196 10.99 0.09 33.41
CA TRP A 196 11.16 1.53 33.56
C TRP A 196 11.13 2.26 32.22
N LEU A 197 11.85 1.76 31.20
CA LEU A 197 11.83 2.34 29.86
C LEU A 197 10.44 2.28 29.22
N ALA A 198 9.70 1.19 29.44
CA ALA A 198 8.35 1.01 28.92
C ALA A 198 7.36 2.01 29.54
N VAL A 199 7.38 2.16 30.87
CA VAL A 199 6.55 3.12 31.60
C VAL A 199 6.90 4.55 31.18
N TRP A 200 8.19 4.90 31.21
CA TRP A 200 8.66 6.23 30.81
C TRP A 200 8.25 6.58 29.37
N PHE A 201 8.40 5.64 28.43
CA PHE A 201 8.05 5.88 27.02
C PHE A 201 6.56 6.14 26.81
N ARG A 202 5.70 5.41 27.54
CA ARG A 202 4.25 5.63 27.53
C ARG A 202 3.88 6.99 28.13
N GLU A 203 4.46 7.33 29.28
CA GLU A 203 4.19 8.59 30.00
C GLU A 203 4.66 9.83 29.24
N GLU A 204 5.75 9.73 28.48
CA GLU A 204 6.23 10.77 27.56
C GLU A 204 5.44 10.84 26.24
N GLY A 205 4.24 10.23 26.20
CA GLY A 205 3.34 10.32 25.05
C GLY A 205 3.86 9.61 23.80
N TRP A 206 4.62 8.52 23.97
CA TRP A 206 5.19 7.74 22.87
C TRP A 206 6.17 8.52 21.97
N ASP A 207 6.84 9.54 22.50
CA ASP A 207 7.86 10.31 21.77
C ASP A 207 9.13 9.47 21.53
N VAL A 208 9.21 8.93 20.30
CA VAL A 208 10.34 8.13 19.81
C VAL A 208 11.67 8.90 19.87
N LYS A 209 11.63 10.22 19.60
CA LYS A 209 12.83 11.06 19.62
C LYS A 209 13.30 11.28 21.05
N ALA A 210 12.37 11.48 21.99
CA ALA A 210 12.68 11.58 23.41
C ALA A 210 13.30 10.26 23.91
N LEU A 211 12.72 9.10 23.60
CA LEU A 211 13.27 7.79 23.96
C LEU A 211 14.67 7.59 23.38
N SER A 212 14.86 7.92 22.11
CA SER A 212 16.17 7.85 21.45
C SER A 212 17.19 8.73 22.15
N LYS A 213 16.80 9.98 22.49
CA LYS A 213 17.64 10.94 23.20
C LYS A 213 18.00 10.47 24.61
N LEU A 214 17.05 9.87 25.33
CA LEU A 214 17.27 9.28 26.65
C LEU A 214 18.33 8.18 26.58
N ILE A 215 18.17 7.25 25.64
CA ILE A 215 19.09 6.12 25.46
C ILE A 215 20.51 6.62 25.13
N VAL A 216 20.65 7.47 24.10
CA VAL A 216 21.99 7.92 23.64
C VAL A 216 22.69 8.89 24.60
N ARG A 217 21.94 9.48 25.53
CA ARG A 217 22.50 10.32 26.61
C ARG A 217 22.74 9.57 27.92
N SER A 218 22.34 8.30 28.00
CA SER A 218 22.60 7.48 29.18
C SER A 218 24.10 7.30 29.39
N ALA A 219 24.53 7.23 30.66
CA ALA A 219 25.92 6.90 31.00
C ALA A 219 26.33 5.56 30.37
N THR A 220 25.40 4.60 30.30
CA THR A 220 25.59 3.29 29.68
C THR A 220 25.94 3.36 28.20
N TYR A 221 25.22 4.18 27.42
CA TYR A 221 25.52 4.34 25.98
C TYR A 221 26.81 5.11 25.74
N GLN A 222 27.14 6.05 26.63
CA GLN A 222 28.34 6.89 26.53
C GLN A 222 29.62 6.23 27.06
N GLN A 223 29.53 5.00 27.59
CA GLN A 223 30.72 4.24 27.99
C GLN A 223 31.67 4.05 26.80
N THR A 224 32.96 3.91 27.09
CA THR A 224 33.94 3.53 26.07
C THR A 224 33.66 2.10 25.57
N SER A 225 33.76 1.88 24.26
CA SER A 225 33.73 0.53 23.69
C SER A 225 35.07 -0.20 23.83
N VAL A 226 36.13 0.50 24.27
CA VAL A 226 37.44 -0.08 24.52
C VAL A 226 37.39 -0.88 25.82
N ALA A 227 37.47 -2.19 25.69
CA ALA A 227 37.54 -3.13 26.81
C ALA A 227 38.81 -3.98 26.75
N ASP A 228 39.31 -4.40 27.91
CA ASP A 228 40.40 -5.38 28.00
C ASP A 228 39.94 -6.78 27.56
N GLU A 229 40.90 -7.67 27.34
CA GLU A 229 40.61 -9.02 26.86
C GLU A 229 39.85 -9.85 27.91
N ALA A 230 40.14 -9.63 29.19
CA ALA A 230 39.46 -10.30 30.30
C ALA A 230 37.96 -9.96 30.36
N LEU A 231 37.58 -8.70 30.19
CA LEU A 231 36.16 -8.29 30.19
C LEU A 231 35.44 -8.83 28.94
N ARG A 232 36.09 -8.82 27.77
CA ARG A 232 35.51 -9.40 26.54
C ARG A 232 35.32 -10.90 26.64
N ALA A 233 36.23 -11.62 27.31
CA ALA A 233 36.09 -13.06 27.52
C ALA A 233 34.94 -13.39 28.49
N ARG A 234 34.71 -12.55 29.50
CA ARG A 234 33.64 -12.73 30.49
C ARG A 234 32.25 -12.37 29.97
N ASP A 235 32.16 -11.34 29.14
CA ASP A 235 30.91 -10.88 28.53
C ASP A 235 31.13 -10.56 27.04
N PRO A 236 31.21 -11.58 26.17
CA PRO A 236 31.49 -11.38 24.74
C PRO A 236 30.38 -10.61 24.03
N ASP A 237 29.13 -10.82 24.44
CA ASP A 237 27.94 -10.20 23.83
C ASP A 237 27.60 -8.83 24.42
N ASN A 238 28.32 -8.38 25.45
CA ASN A 238 28.04 -7.14 26.20
C ASN A 238 26.64 -7.13 26.84
N LEU A 239 26.16 -8.29 27.29
CA LEU A 239 24.86 -8.48 27.92
C LEU A 239 24.73 -7.72 29.23
N LEU A 240 25.83 -7.58 29.98
CA LEU A 240 25.89 -6.87 31.26
C LEU A 240 26.14 -5.37 31.08
N LEU A 241 26.26 -4.90 29.84
CA LEU A 241 26.45 -3.49 29.50
C LEU A 241 27.68 -2.87 30.17
N ALA A 242 28.74 -3.68 30.32
CA ALA A 242 29.99 -3.29 30.98
C ALA A 242 30.91 -2.43 30.10
N ARG A 243 30.54 -2.22 28.83
CA ARG A 243 31.21 -1.35 27.86
C ARG A 243 30.21 -0.70 26.91
N GLY A 244 30.65 0.35 26.22
CA GLY A 244 29.87 1.00 25.18
C GLY A 244 29.56 0.08 24.00
N PRO A 245 28.43 0.28 23.30
CA PRO A 245 28.05 -0.57 22.19
C PRO A 245 29.00 -0.43 21.01
N GLN A 246 29.40 -1.57 20.42
CA GLN A 246 30.20 -1.61 19.21
C GLN A 246 29.41 -2.33 18.13
N ARG A 247 29.07 -1.61 17.05
CA ARG A 247 28.39 -2.21 15.90
C ARG A 247 28.92 -1.67 14.59
N ARG A 248 28.74 -2.47 13.53
CA ARG A 248 28.96 -2.00 12.17
C ARG A 248 27.88 -0.97 11.82
N LEU A 249 28.29 0.08 11.15
CA LEU A 249 27.38 1.04 10.54
C LEU A 249 26.71 0.38 9.33
N SER A 250 25.44 0.70 9.09
CA SER A 250 24.76 0.28 7.87
C SER A 250 25.36 0.98 6.65
N SER A 251 25.05 0.51 5.44
CA SER A 251 25.52 1.12 4.20
C SER A 251 25.16 2.61 4.12
N GLU A 252 23.96 2.98 4.56
CA GLU A 252 23.46 4.35 4.61
C GLU A 252 24.23 5.17 5.64
N MET A 253 24.42 4.64 6.86
CA MET A 253 25.18 5.32 7.90
C MET A 253 26.65 5.53 7.52
N LEU A 254 27.28 4.54 6.85
CA LEU A 254 28.64 4.66 6.33
C LEU A 254 28.75 5.76 5.27
N ARG A 255 27.81 5.77 4.32
CA ARG A 255 27.73 6.80 3.29
C ARG A 255 27.55 8.18 3.91
N ASP A 256 26.59 8.33 4.82
CA ASP A 256 26.28 9.62 5.44
C ASP A 256 27.45 10.10 6.32
N ALA A 257 28.15 9.19 7.00
CA ALA A 257 29.38 9.53 7.71
C ALA A 257 30.49 10.03 6.76
N ALA A 258 30.66 9.40 5.60
CA ALA A 258 31.62 9.86 4.59
C ALA A 258 31.22 11.23 3.98
N LEU A 259 29.93 11.42 3.69
CA LEU A 259 29.40 12.70 3.21
C LEU A 259 29.55 13.81 4.26
N GLN A 260 29.28 13.49 5.53
CA GLN A 260 29.45 14.43 6.63
C GLN A 260 30.92 14.82 6.82
N ALA A 261 31.84 13.84 6.78
CA ALA A 261 33.27 14.08 6.92
C ALA A 261 33.87 14.88 5.74
N SER A 262 33.31 14.72 4.54
CA SER A 262 33.71 15.49 3.34
C SER A 262 33.01 16.84 3.22
N GLY A 263 32.06 17.17 4.11
CA GLY A 263 31.26 18.40 4.03
C GLY A 263 30.23 18.41 2.90
N LEU A 264 29.95 17.25 2.29
CA LEU A 264 29.02 17.08 1.17
C LEU A 264 27.61 16.64 1.63
N LEU A 265 27.42 16.39 2.92
CA LEU A 265 26.11 16.00 3.44
C LEU A 265 25.12 17.17 3.31
N PHE A 266 24.00 16.92 2.65
CA PHE A 266 22.89 17.86 2.55
C PHE A 266 21.85 17.57 3.65
N PRO A 267 21.72 18.42 4.70
CA PRO A 267 20.93 18.09 5.90
C PRO A 267 19.44 18.37 5.76
N LYS A 268 18.97 18.84 4.59
CA LYS A 268 17.55 19.18 4.39
C LYS A 268 16.71 17.90 4.41
N ILE A 269 15.72 17.87 5.31
CA ILE A 269 14.75 16.77 5.40
C ILE A 269 13.63 17.01 4.38
N GLY A 270 13.27 15.96 3.63
CA GLY A 270 12.23 16.00 2.59
C GLY A 270 12.72 16.56 1.25
N GLY A 271 11.80 16.69 0.29
CA GLY A 271 12.09 17.07 -1.09
C GLY A 271 12.00 15.90 -2.06
N GLU A 272 12.36 16.15 -3.32
CA GLU A 272 12.35 15.11 -4.35
C GLU A 272 13.39 14.02 -4.07
N SER A 273 13.04 12.78 -4.42
CA SER A 273 13.94 11.64 -4.29
C SER A 273 15.18 11.83 -5.18
N VAL A 274 16.34 11.95 -4.56
CA VAL A 274 17.63 12.02 -5.28
C VAL A 274 18.21 10.62 -5.47
N ARG A 275 18.77 10.37 -6.66
CA ARG A 275 19.52 9.13 -6.92
C ARG A 275 20.96 9.29 -6.40
N PRO A 276 21.50 8.31 -5.66
CA PRO A 276 22.91 8.32 -5.31
C PRO A 276 23.77 8.22 -6.58
N TYR A 277 25.05 8.62 -6.48
CA TYR A 277 26.02 8.47 -7.56
C TYR A 277 26.07 7.02 -8.06
N GLN A 278 25.90 6.83 -9.37
CA GLN A 278 25.96 5.52 -10.01
C GLN A 278 27.20 5.47 -10.91
N PRO A 279 28.17 4.58 -10.65
CA PRO A 279 29.32 4.41 -11.53
C PRO A 279 28.90 3.92 -12.91
N ALA A 280 29.58 4.38 -13.96
CA ALA A 280 29.33 3.92 -15.32
C ALA A 280 29.59 2.40 -15.46
N GLY A 281 28.70 1.68 -16.16
CA GLY A 281 28.89 0.28 -16.57
C GLY A 281 28.45 -0.81 -15.58
N LEU A 282 27.80 -0.45 -14.45
CA LEU A 282 27.31 -1.44 -13.47
C LEU A 282 25.87 -1.94 -13.71
N TRP A 283 25.12 -1.30 -14.61
CA TRP A 283 23.73 -1.67 -14.94
C TRP A 283 23.48 -1.53 -16.46
N PRO A 284 22.59 -2.34 -17.06
CA PRO A 284 22.28 -2.33 -18.49
C PRO A 284 21.51 -1.08 -18.94
#